data_AF-A0A532TXR9-F1
#
_entry.id   AF-A0A532TXR9-F1
#
_cell.length_a   1.000
_cell.length_b   1.000
_cell.length_c   1.000
_cell.angle_alpha   90.00
_cell.angle_beta   90.00
_cell.angle_gamma   90.00
#
_symmetry.space_group_name_H-M   'P 1'
#
loop_
_entity.id
_entity.type
_entity.pdbx_description
1 polymer ?
#
loop_
_entity_poly.entity_id
_entity_poly.type
_entity_poly.pdbx_seq_one_letter_code
_entity_poly.pdbx_strand_id
1 'polypeptide(L)'
;MSIIEFLKADKKRAGVIISIIILLIGVVPLIIFTFFADPVHPYTITQETLISEDGTEIQALIYTPLTASGNIPGVVLAHGYCGSKGSLNSIGIELVKRNFLVVNIDFRGHGASGGYLSRDPHGYEKLEMDVMAGVQYLKDSGVVDRIGLMGHSMGAGTVRRVAEKIPNQINATVSMGSIPSSANTTLIPNLLVALGQFEQAMVVDSALDFLELYTGQTDVAFDTLYGDFTDGNATKVALGPFSEHLYERTDPVIHFEIVNWFELAFYGSVRWEIVITSIYQNAFYYISIFGSVCLCFVIIIYLTKFIWKNGTIYSRKDLIKNTSIIPLMLYSIIIGVIGLLSYLILSDLFVDVLPVSAGDQLFAFNFGTALGIFIVYSLLVLRKERVGIKNLPMKLKELTSNNATSSLIYGIITAILLIIGITSISYWSQSPGWPTTREIGTIIGLTFIFFPLLFIKEFYFRTVQSKLIFSNRFKEYFSMVFIGIFLETVVTVPLALLTWGSANSMLSFISLSLTATFIMTVIQQILVTWVYMHSGRNIVGSTVFLCILYSWIIINFFPFA
;
A
#
# COMPACT_ATOMS: atom_id res chain seq x y z
N MET A 1 -32.16 30.23 13.92
CA MET A 1 -31.82 28.79 13.96
C MET A 1 -30.34 28.69 14.24
N SER A 2 -29.95 28.06 15.36
CA SER A 2 -28.53 27.88 15.70
C SER A 2 -27.86 26.86 14.76
N ILE A 3 -26.53 26.85 14.67
CA ILE A 3 -25.77 25.84 13.90
C ILE A 3 -26.13 24.41 14.37
N ILE A 4 -26.31 24.24 15.69
CA ILE A 4 -26.68 22.94 16.28
C ILE A 4 -28.08 22.52 15.82
N GLU A 5 -29.05 23.43 15.81
CA GLU A 5 -30.42 23.15 15.30
C GLU A 5 -30.41 22.85 13.80
N PHE A 6 -29.61 23.58 13.02
CA PHE A 6 -29.42 23.34 11.60
C PHE A 6 -28.81 21.94 11.34
N LEU A 7 -27.77 21.53 12.07
CA LEU A 7 -27.19 20.20 11.91
C LEU A 7 -28.16 19.10 12.36
N LYS A 8 -28.86 19.27 13.49
CA LYS A 8 -29.81 18.28 14.00
C LYS A 8 -31.02 18.07 13.10
N ALA A 9 -31.40 19.06 12.29
CA ALA A 9 -32.56 18.99 11.42
C ALA A 9 -32.42 17.95 10.28
N ASP A 10 -31.20 17.65 9.81
CA ASP A 10 -30.96 16.59 8.82
C ASP A 10 -29.62 15.88 9.08
N LYS A 11 -29.69 14.62 9.52
CA LYS A 11 -28.52 13.79 9.82
C LYS A 11 -27.60 13.58 8.62
N LYS A 12 -28.12 13.54 7.38
CA LYS A 12 -27.31 13.38 6.17
C LYS A 12 -26.57 14.65 5.86
N ARG A 13 -27.25 15.80 5.97
CA ARG A 13 -26.63 17.12 5.83
C ARG A 13 -25.52 17.31 6.86
N ALA A 14 -25.80 16.97 8.12
CA ALA A 14 -24.78 17.02 9.17
C ALA A 14 -23.59 16.10 8.85
N GLY A 15 -23.84 14.89 8.37
CA GLY A 15 -22.79 13.96 7.94
C GLY A 15 -21.89 14.54 6.85
N VAL A 16 -22.45 15.20 5.83
CA VAL A 16 -21.67 15.85 4.77
C VAL A 16 -20.80 16.97 5.35
N ILE A 17 -21.40 17.87 6.13
CA ILE A 17 -20.69 19.02 6.69
C ILE A 17 -19.54 18.57 7.60
N ILE A 18 -19.81 17.61 8.49
CA ILE A 18 -18.78 17.05 9.39
C ILE A 18 -17.67 16.38 8.60
N SER A 19 -18.00 15.61 7.56
CA SER A 19 -16.98 14.93 6.74
C SER A 19 -16.11 15.94 5.97
N ILE A 20 -16.70 17.02 5.45
CA ILE A 20 -15.96 18.12 4.80
C ILE A 20 -15.05 18.81 5.82
N ILE A 21 -15.53 19.09 7.03
CA ILE A 21 -14.71 19.70 8.08
C ILE A 21 -13.51 18.81 8.41
N ILE A 22 -13.72 17.51 8.63
CA ILE A 22 -12.63 16.55 8.90
C ILE A 22 -11.65 16.53 7.72
N LEU A 23 -12.16 16.48 6.49
CA LEU A 23 -11.33 16.51 5.28
C LEU A 23 -10.48 17.79 5.20
N LEU A 24 -11.05 18.96 5.50
CA LEU A 24 -10.32 20.23 5.49
C LEU A 24 -9.28 20.31 6.62
N ILE A 25 -9.62 19.81 7.82
CA ILE A 25 -8.68 19.68 8.95
C ILE A 25 -7.51 18.75 8.60
N GLY A 26 -7.72 17.75 7.74
CA GLY A 26 -6.65 16.92 7.20
C GLY A 26 -5.86 17.64 6.10
N VAL A 27 -6.53 18.03 5.02
CA VAL A 27 -5.88 18.43 3.76
C VAL A 27 -5.10 19.73 3.90
N VAL A 28 -5.61 20.72 4.65
CA VAL A 28 -4.93 22.02 4.76
C VAL A 28 -3.58 21.88 5.49
N PRO A 29 -3.50 21.28 6.70
CA PRO A 29 -2.21 21.00 7.33
C PRO A 29 -1.35 20.03 6.54
N LEU A 30 -1.93 19.03 5.86
CA LEU A 30 -1.18 18.11 5.00
C LEU A 30 -0.39 18.84 3.91
N ILE A 31 -1.01 19.81 3.24
CA ILE A 31 -0.35 20.67 2.23
C ILE A 31 0.75 21.50 2.92
N ILE A 32 0.46 22.09 4.08
CA ILE A 32 1.44 22.90 4.84
C ILE A 32 2.67 22.06 5.20
N PHE A 33 2.50 20.89 5.79
CA PHE A 33 3.60 20.00 6.16
C PHE A 33 4.27 19.29 4.97
N THR A 34 3.73 19.43 3.76
CA THR A 34 4.37 18.90 2.53
C THR A 34 5.22 19.95 1.83
N PHE A 35 4.73 21.19 1.71
CA PHE A 35 5.39 22.23 0.90
C PHE A 35 5.99 23.37 1.72
N PHE A 36 5.60 23.51 2.99
CA PHE A 36 5.95 24.64 3.86
C PHE A 36 6.33 24.16 5.28
N ALA A 37 6.86 22.94 5.39
CA ALA A 37 7.13 22.30 6.68
C ALA A 37 8.14 23.07 7.54
N ASP A 38 9.03 23.83 6.90
CA ASP A 38 10.03 24.66 7.56
C ASP A 38 10.17 26.01 6.84
N PRO A 39 9.49 27.07 7.33
CA PRO A 39 9.60 28.40 6.76
C PRO A 39 11.00 29.03 6.88
N VAL A 40 11.87 28.53 7.77
CA VAL A 40 13.25 29.01 7.94
C VAL A 40 14.15 28.42 6.86
N HIS A 41 13.88 27.19 6.44
CA HIS A 41 14.60 26.47 5.39
C HIS A 41 13.65 26.13 4.22
N PRO A 42 13.18 27.13 3.46
CA PRO A 42 12.24 26.92 2.37
C PRO A 42 12.85 26.09 1.25
N TYR A 43 11.99 25.33 0.57
CA TYR A 43 12.36 24.42 -0.51
C TYR A 43 11.26 24.36 -1.57
N THR A 44 11.60 23.79 -2.73
CA THR A 44 10.64 23.45 -3.79
C THR A 44 10.65 21.96 -4.07
N ILE A 45 9.52 21.42 -4.49
CA ILE A 45 9.38 20.04 -4.98
C ILE A 45 8.91 20.13 -6.44
N THR A 46 9.73 19.64 -7.38
CA THR A 46 9.38 19.57 -8.80
C THR A 46 9.39 18.13 -9.28
N GLN A 47 8.64 17.84 -10.34
CA GLN A 47 8.66 16.54 -11.00
C GLN A 47 9.59 16.60 -12.21
N GLU A 48 10.47 15.63 -12.33
CA GLU A 48 11.40 15.51 -13.45
C GLU A 48 11.33 14.11 -14.08
N THR A 49 11.67 14.01 -15.36
CA THR A 49 11.85 12.74 -16.05
C THR A 49 13.35 12.53 -16.30
N LEU A 50 13.91 11.53 -15.65
CA LEU A 50 15.28 11.08 -15.83
C LEU A 50 15.32 9.99 -16.90
N ILE A 51 16.45 9.86 -17.59
CA ILE A 51 16.66 8.81 -18.59
C ILE A 51 17.66 7.80 -18.03
N SER A 52 17.20 6.58 -17.82
CA SER A 52 18.05 5.44 -17.46
C SER A 52 18.99 5.09 -18.62
N GLU A 53 20.10 4.42 -18.34
CA GLU A 53 21.13 4.10 -19.35
C GLU A 53 20.56 3.35 -20.57
N ASP A 54 19.54 2.52 -20.36
CA ASP A 54 18.85 1.76 -21.41
C ASP A 54 17.72 2.53 -22.11
N GLY A 55 17.57 3.84 -21.84
CA GLY A 55 16.56 4.71 -22.41
C GLY A 55 15.21 4.68 -21.69
N THR A 56 15.07 3.92 -20.60
CA THR A 56 13.82 3.91 -19.82
C THR A 56 13.60 5.27 -19.13
N GLU A 57 12.40 5.84 -19.28
CA GLU A 57 11.99 7.05 -18.57
C GLU A 57 11.70 6.74 -17.10
N ILE A 58 12.42 7.43 -16.20
CA ILE A 58 12.34 7.29 -14.75
C ILE A 58 11.81 8.59 -14.16
N GLN A 59 10.61 8.53 -13.57
CA GLN A 59 9.98 9.69 -12.96
C GLN A 59 10.59 9.97 -11.58
N ALA A 60 10.89 11.22 -11.28
CA ALA A 60 11.48 11.62 -10.02
C ALA A 60 10.78 12.85 -9.42
N LEU A 61 10.82 12.97 -8.10
CA LEU A 61 10.59 14.23 -7.39
C LEU A 61 11.95 14.81 -6.98
N ILE A 62 12.17 16.08 -7.31
CA ILE A 62 13.38 16.82 -6.97
C ILE A 62 13.05 17.81 -5.86
N TYR A 63 13.68 17.63 -4.71
CA TYR A 63 13.56 18.53 -3.57
C TYR A 63 14.77 19.45 -3.57
N THR A 64 14.53 20.74 -3.79
CA THR A 64 15.60 21.73 -3.92
C THR A 64 15.50 22.75 -2.79
N PRO A 65 16.54 22.90 -1.96
CA PRO A 65 16.58 23.95 -0.94
C PRO A 65 16.74 25.32 -1.61
N LEU A 66 15.98 26.33 -1.18
CA LEU A 66 16.03 27.69 -1.74
C LEU A 66 17.08 28.59 -1.08
N THR A 67 17.56 28.20 0.10
CA THR A 67 18.54 28.97 0.89
C THR A 67 19.98 28.51 0.69
N ALA A 68 20.20 27.45 -0.08
CA ALA A 68 21.53 26.92 -0.32
C ALA A 68 22.37 27.88 -1.18
N SER A 69 23.54 28.26 -0.67
CA SER A 69 24.56 29.00 -1.41
C SER A 69 25.87 28.20 -1.40
N GLY A 70 26.40 27.87 -2.58
CA GLY A 70 27.60 27.04 -2.74
C GLY A 70 27.28 25.58 -3.06
N ASN A 71 28.28 24.71 -2.93
CA ASN A 71 28.11 23.29 -3.18
C ASN A 71 27.40 22.61 -2.00
N ILE A 72 26.34 21.86 -2.27
CA ILE A 72 25.55 21.13 -1.27
C ILE A 72 25.61 19.63 -1.50
N PRO A 73 25.41 18.80 -0.47
CA PRO A 73 25.26 17.36 -0.67
C PRO A 73 23.95 17.03 -1.38
N GLY A 74 23.96 15.96 -2.17
CA GLY A 74 22.78 15.41 -2.83
C GLY A 74 22.46 14.00 -2.35
N VAL A 75 21.19 13.60 -2.34
CA VAL A 75 20.76 12.25 -1.95
C VAL A 75 19.80 11.66 -2.97
N VAL A 76 20.04 10.42 -3.40
CA VAL A 76 19.06 9.64 -4.18
C VAL A 76 18.25 8.74 -3.25
N LEU A 77 16.92 8.82 -3.33
CA LEU A 77 15.98 7.96 -2.59
C LEU A 77 15.35 6.92 -3.51
N ALA A 78 15.36 5.66 -3.08
CA ALA A 78 14.91 4.50 -3.85
C ALA A 78 13.88 3.64 -3.08
N HIS A 79 12.64 3.54 -3.57
CA HIS A 79 11.55 2.86 -2.86
C HIS A 79 11.57 1.32 -2.97
N GLY A 80 10.77 0.65 -2.13
CA GLY A 80 10.61 -0.82 -2.16
C GLY A 80 9.67 -1.34 -3.26
N TYR A 81 9.51 -2.66 -3.33
CA TYR A 81 8.78 -3.37 -4.40
C TYR A 81 7.30 -2.99 -4.57
N CYS A 82 6.57 -2.67 -3.49
CA CYS A 82 5.19 -2.17 -3.60
C CYS A 82 5.09 -0.65 -3.39
N GLY A 83 6.19 0.05 -3.67
CA GLY A 83 6.37 1.47 -3.39
C GLY A 83 6.27 2.37 -4.62
N SER A 84 6.41 3.65 -4.35
CA SER A 84 6.64 4.72 -5.31
C SER A 84 7.47 5.82 -4.62
N LYS A 85 7.96 6.80 -5.37
CA LYS A 85 8.60 8.00 -4.83
C LYS A 85 7.75 8.67 -3.74
N GLY A 86 6.43 8.65 -3.89
CA GLY A 86 5.49 9.18 -2.90
C GLY A 86 5.63 8.55 -1.51
N SER A 87 6.05 7.27 -1.45
CA SER A 87 6.24 6.56 -0.18
C SER A 87 7.48 6.96 0.61
N LEU A 88 8.42 7.68 -0.02
CA LEU A 88 9.61 8.25 0.62
C LEU A 88 9.56 9.78 0.71
N ASN A 89 8.40 10.40 0.40
CA ASN A 89 8.25 11.85 0.39
C ASN A 89 8.57 12.49 1.74
N SER A 90 8.14 11.85 2.83
CA SER A 90 8.44 12.28 4.20
C SER A 90 9.94 12.43 4.42
N ILE A 91 10.73 11.43 4.04
CA ILE A 91 12.19 11.44 4.16
C ILE A 91 12.80 12.53 3.26
N GLY A 92 12.29 12.70 2.03
CA GLY A 92 12.73 13.77 1.13
C GLY A 92 12.52 15.17 1.73
N ILE A 93 11.38 15.40 2.39
CA ILE A 93 11.09 16.65 3.10
C ILE A 93 12.05 16.84 4.29
N GLU A 94 12.27 15.79 5.09
CA GLU A 94 13.20 15.89 6.22
C GLU A 94 14.63 16.23 5.77
N LEU A 95 15.09 15.68 4.64
CA LEU A 95 16.43 15.96 4.11
C LEU A 95 16.54 17.33 3.42
N VAL A 96 15.55 17.77 2.65
CA VAL A 96 15.65 19.07 1.95
C VAL A 96 15.65 20.24 2.93
N LYS A 97 14.91 20.12 4.06
CA LYS A 97 15.01 21.07 5.19
C LYS A 97 16.42 21.20 5.76
N ARG A 98 17.26 20.19 5.51
CA ARG A 98 18.67 20.09 5.90
C ARG A 98 19.62 20.46 4.77
N ASN A 99 19.18 21.27 3.80
CA ASN A 99 20.00 21.70 2.66
C ASN A 99 20.64 20.55 1.86
N PHE A 100 19.93 19.42 1.74
CA PHE A 100 20.27 18.38 0.76
C PHE A 100 19.44 18.59 -0.50
N LEU A 101 20.06 18.43 -1.68
CA LEU A 101 19.32 18.28 -2.92
C LEU A 101 18.88 16.82 -3.04
N VAL A 102 17.58 16.54 -3.10
CA VAL A 102 17.08 15.16 -3.05
C VAL A 102 16.46 14.76 -4.37
N VAL A 103 16.84 13.60 -4.90
CA VAL A 103 16.25 12.96 -6.08
C VAL A 103 15.51 11.70 -5.62
N ASN A 104 14.19 11.73 -5.63
CA ASN A 104 13.36 10.62 -5.18
C ASN A 104 12.68 9.95 -6.38
N ILE A 105 13.17 8.77 -6.77
CA ILE A 105 12.80 8.13 -8.03
C ILE A 105 11.63 7.14 -7.86
N ASP A 106 10.81 7.02 -8.89
CA ASP A 106 10.00 5.82 -9.14
C ASP A 106 10.86 4.82 -9.92
N PHE A 107 11.09 3.62 -9.39
CA PHE A 107 11.71 2.56 -10.17
C PHE A 107 10.91 2.24 -11.43
N ARG A 108 11.57 1.74 -12.48
CA ARG A 108 10.88 1.23 -13.67
C ARG A 108 9.75 0.27 -13.31
N GLY A 109 8.66 0.32 -14.07
CA GLY A 109 7.44 -0.43 -13.82
C GLY A 109 6.61 0.07 -12.63
N HIS A 110 7.11 0.98 -11.79
CA HIS A 110 6.39 1.54 -10.65
C HIS A 110 5.96 2.97 -10.90
N GLY A 111 4.93 3.41 -10.15
CA GLY A 111 4.46 4.79 -10.17
C GLY A 111 4.22 5.27 -11.60
N ALA A 112 4.82 6.41 -11.94
CA ALA A 112 4.69 7.00 -13.27
C ALA A 112 5.87 6.64 -14.21
N SER A 113 6.84 5.84 -13.76
CA SER A 113 7.97 5.42 -14.58
C SER A 113 7.56 4.45 -15.70
N GLY A 114 8.32 4.51 -16.78
CA GLY A 114 8.21 3.59 -17.91
C GLY A 114 8.78 2.21 -17.59
N GLY A 115 8.91 1.39 -18.64
CA GLY A 115 9.51 0.07 -18.55
C GLY A 115 8.71 -0.93 -17.71
N TYR A 116 9.38 -2.03 -17.36
CA TYR A 116 8.83 -3.16 -16.61
C TYR A 116 9.85 -3.59 -15.55
N LEU A 117 9.35 -3.96 -14.38
CA LEU A 117 10.16 -4.63 -13.37
C LEU A 117 10.49 -6.05 -13.88
N SER A 118 11.76 -6.42 -13.86
CA SER A 118 12.16 -7.76 -14.26
C SER A 118 11.52 -8.81 -13.35
N ARG A 119 10.98 -9.88 -13.94
CA ARG A 119 10.57 -11.08 -13.19
C ARG A 119 11.75 -11.94 -12.77
N ASP A 120 12.94 -11.69 -13.32
CA ASP A 120 14.18 -12.34 -12.92
C ASP A 120 14.66 -11.78 -11.57
N PRO A 121 14.79 -12.62 -10.51
CA PRO A 121 15.33 -12.22 -9.22
C PRO A 121 16.77 -11.66 -9.28
N HIS A 122 17.51 -11.94 -10.35
CA HIS A 122 18.85 -11.40 -10.61
C HIS A 122 18.83 -10.08 -11.40
N GLY A 123 17.64 -9.58 -11.78
CA GLY A 123 17.44 -8.38 -12.61
C GLY A 123 17.71 -7.03 -11.91
N TYR A 124 18.54 -6.99 -10.87
CA TYR A 124 18.90 -5.73 -10.18
C TYR A 124 19.66 -4.77 -11.08
N GLU A 125 20.38 -5.25 -12.11
CA GLU A 125 21.16 -4.40 -13.02
C GLU A 125 20.32 -3.26 -13.61
N LYS A 126 19.07 -3.54 -13.98
CA LYS A 126 18.13 -2.54 -14.48
C LYS A 126 17.71 -1.52 -13.41
N LEU A 127 17.50 -1.97 -12.17
CA LEU A 127 17.20 -1.07 -11.05
C LEU A 127 18.41 -0.20 -10.68
N GLU A 128 19.62 -0.76 -10.79
CA GLU A 128 20.86 -0.03 -10.58
C GLU A 128 21.02 1.10 -11.62
N MET A 129 20.68 0.85 -12.90
CA MET A 129 20.64 1.90 -13.92
C MET A 129 19.68 3.04 -13.55
N ASP A 130 18.53 2.73 -12.93
CA ASP A 130 17.55 3.74 -12.51
C ASP A 130 18.08 4.60 -11.34
N VAL A 131 18.76 3.99 -10.37
CA VAL A 131 19.46 4.74 -9.30
C VAL A 131 20.60 5.58 -9.90
N MET A 132 21.35 5.03 -10.85
CA MET A 132 22.43 5.73 -11.53
C MET A 132 21.93 6.95 -12.33
N ALA A 133 20.72 6.91 -12.89
CA ALA A 133 20.09 8.08 -13.51
C ALA A 133 19.90 9.22 -12.49
N GLY A 134 19.50 8.90 -11.26
CA GLY A 134 19.42 9.86 -10.15
C GLY A 134 20.79 10.40 -9.73
N VAL A 135 21.80 9.53 -9.64
CA VAL A 135 23.20 9.93 -9.35
C VAL A 135 23.73 10.87 -10.44
N GLN A 136 23.45 10.57 -11.70
CA GLN A 136 23.89 11.40 -12.82
C GLN A 136 23.19 12.77 -12.81
N TYR A 137 21.89 12.81 -12.53
CA TYR A 137 21.15 14.06 -12.33
C TYR A 137 21.80 14.94 -11.24
N LEU A 138 22.18 14.34 -10.10
CA LEU A 138 22.87 15.09 -9.03
C LEU A 138 24.18 15.69 -9.53
N LYS A 139 25.01 14.94 -10.25
CA LYS A 139 26.28 15.44 -10.79
C LYS A 139 26.09 16.56 -11.81
N ASP A 140 25.09 16.41 -12.67
CA ASP A 140 24.82 17.37 -13.75
C ASP A 140 24.15 18.65 -13.24
N SER A 141 23.65 18.66 -12.00
CA SER A 141 23.07 19.85 -11.36
C SER A 141 24.06 21.02 -11.22
N GLY A 142 25.37 20.73 -11.22
CA GLY A 142 26.43 21.74 -11.05
C GLY A 142 26.54 22.34 -9.64
N VAL A 143 25.66 21.97 -8.71
CA VAL A 143 25.64 22.47 -7.32
C VAL A 143 25.93 21.38 -6.29
N VAL A 144 26.00 20.11 -6.70
CA VAL A 144 26.24 18.98 -5.78
C VAL A 144 27.71 18.60 -5.75
N ASP A 145 28.32 18.52 -4.56
CA ASP A 145 29.71 18.07 -4.40
C ASP A 145 29.88 16.63 -3.94
N ARG A 146 28.89 16.09 -3.24
CA ARG A 146 28.96 14.79 -2.57
C ARG A 146 27.59 14.13 -2.61
N ILE A 147 27.57 12.80 -2.76
CA ILE A 147 26.35 12.06 -3.03
C ILE A 147 26.10 11.00 -1.97
N GLY A 148 24.87 10.96 -1.45
CA GLY A 148 24.37 9.91 -0.58
C GLY A 148 23.32 9.07 -1.30
N LEU A 149 23.17 7.83 -0.86
CA LEU A 149 22.10 6.96 -1.35
C LEU A 149 21.27 6.45 -0.17
N MET A 150 19.96 6.36 -0.36
CA MET A 150 19.06 5.72 0.59
C MET A 150 18.03 4.89 -0.14
N GLY A 151 17.78 3.69 0.37
CA GLY A 151 16.76 2.82 -0.18
C GLY A 151 15.94 2.10 0.88
N HIS A 152 14.73 1.70 0.51
CA HIS A 152 13.85 0.85 1.31
C HIS A 152 13.71 -0.54 0.68
N SER A 153 13.91 -1.62 1.45
CA SER A 153 13.65 -3.00 1.01
C SER A 153 14.36 -3.34 -0.32
N MET A 154 13.64 -3.57 -1.42
CA MET A 154 14.21 -3.71 -2.77
C MET A 154 15.13 -2.53 -3.16
N GLY A 155 14.73 -1.30 -2.85
CA GLY A 155 15.53 -0.11 -3.07
C GLY A 155 16.80 -0.09 -2.20
N ALA A 156 16.73 -0.59 -0.97
CA ALA A 156 17.89 -0.71 -0.08
C ALA A 156 18.93 -1.69 -0.67
N GLY A 157 18.47 -2.85 -1.15
CA GLY A 157 19.33 -3.79 -1.88
C GLY A 157 19.96 -3.18 -3.13
N THR A 158 19.21 -2.35 -3.86
CA THR A 158 19.67 -1.70 -5.09
C THR A 158 20.73 -0.63 -4.81
N VAL A 159 20.48 0.29 -3.86
CA VAL A 159 21.44 1.36 -3.57
C VAL A 159 22.74 0.84 -2.98
N ARG A 160 22.70 -0.26 -2.22
CA ARG A 160 23.91 -0.93 -1.74
C ARG A 160 24.77 -1.46 -2.89
N ARG A 161 24.17 -2.13 -3.88
CA ARG A 161 24.90 -2.60 -5.07
C ARG A 161 25.50 -1.44 -5.87
N VAL A 162 24.77 -0.33 -6.00
CA VAL A 162 25.31 0.89 -6.66
C VAL A 162 26.50 1.44 -5.86
N ALA A 163 26.37 1.58 -4.53
CA ALA A 163 27.46 2.03 -3.68
C ALA A 163 28.70 1.12 -3.78
N GLU A 164 28.52 -0.20 -3.82
CA GLU A 164 29.60 -1.17 -4.04
C GLU A 164 30.29 -1.01 -5.42
N LYS A 165 29.54 -0.64 -6.46
CA LYS A 165 30.06 -0.46 -7.84
C LYS A 165 30.81 0.85 -8.03
N ILE A 166 30.40 1.93 -7.37
CA ILE A 166 31.01 3.27 -7.49
C ILE A 166 31.39 3.87 -6.13
N PRO A 167 32.16 3.16 -5.28
CA PRO A 167 32.40 3.56 -3.89
C PRO A 167 33.11 4.92 -3.77
N ASN A 168 33.93 5.29 -4.76
CA ASN A 168 34.62 6.58 -4.79
C ASN A 168 33.71 7.79 -5.11
N GLN A 169 32.44 7.54 -5.47
CA GLN A 169 31.48 8.58 -5.83
C GLN A 169 30.35 8.73 -4.81
N ILE A 170 30.25 7.80 -3.86
CA ILE A 170 29.21 7.78 -2.82
C ILE A 170 29.87 8.05 -1.47
N ASN A 171 29.29 8.96 -0.68
CA ASN A 171 29.84 9.38 0.61
C ASN A 171 29.13 8.74 1.81
N ALA A 172 27.85 8.37 1.65
CA ALA A 172 27.08 7.69 2.69
C ALA A 172 25.92 6.90 2.10
N THR A 173 25.59 5.79 2.75
CA THR A 173 24.51 4.89 2.31
C THR A 173 23.58 4.55 3.48
N VAL A 174 22.27 4.56 3.21
CA VAL A 174 21.24 4.11 4.17
C VAL A 174 20.48 2.93 3.55
N SER A 175 20.51 1.79 4.25
CA SER A 175 19.79 0.56 3.93
C SER A 175 18.63 0.39 4.90
N MET A 176 17.44 0.84 4.52
CA MET A 176 16.23 0.72 5.35
C MET A 176 15.45 -0.55 5.01
N GLY A 177 15.03 -1.33 6.01
CA GLY A 177 14.25 -2.55 5.79
C GLY A 177 14.99 -3.60 4.96
N SER A 178 16.33 -3.64 5.06
CA SER A 178 17.16 -4.65 4.40
C SER A 178 18.51 -4.76 5.09
N ILE A 179 18.86 -5.97 5.53
CA ILE A 179 20.16 -6.31 6.10
C ILE A 179 21.12 -6.72 4.97
N PRO A 180 22.34 -6.18 4.93
CA PRO A 180 23.36 -6.64 3.99
C PRO A 180 23.80 -8.09 4.27
N SER A 181 23.89 -8.91 3.22
CA SER A 181 24.14 -10.35 3.34
C SER A 181 25.45 -10.82 2.68
N SER A 182 26.32 -9.91 2.26
CA SER A 182 27.56 -10.20 1.51
C SER A 182 28.82 -9.80 2.29
N ALA A 183 29.95 -10.43 1.99
CA ALA A 183 31.25 -10.12 2.57
C ALA A 183 31.88 -8.80 2.04
N ASN A 184 31.37 -8.27 0.92
CA ASN A 184 31.87 -7.04 0.29
C ASN A 184 31.24 -5.75 0.87
N THR A 185 30.48 -5.85 1.95
CA THR A 185 29.78 -4.72 2.57
C THR A 185 30.73 -3.64 3.06
N THR A 186 31.98 -3.99 3.37
CA THR A 186 33.06 -3.04 3.72
C THR A 186 33.40 -2.06 2.59
N LEU A 187 32.95 -2.30 1.36
CA LEU A 187 33.09 -1.36 0.24
C LEU A 187 32.02 -0.26 0.22
N ILE A 188 30.96 -0.39 1.01
CA ILE A 188 29.85 0.58 1.05
C ILE A 188 30.22 1.71 2.01
N PRO A 189 30.39 2.96 1.52
CA PRO A 189 30.81 4.06 2.37
C PRO A 189 29.71 4.47 3.37
N ASN A 190 30.11 4.64 4.64
CA ASN A 190 29.30 5.11 5.75
C ASN A 190 27.86 4.53 5.74
N LEU A 191 27.72 3.28 6.18
CA LEU A 191 26.51 2.48 6.04
C LEU A 191 25.64 2.48 7.30
N LEU A 192 24.45 3.09 7.22
CA LEU A 192 23.38 2.89 8.20
C LEU A 192 22.46 1.77 7.76
N VAL A 193 22.15 0.83 8.66
CA VAL A 193 21.04 -0.11 8.50
C VAL A 193 19.92 0.33 9.43
N ALA A 194 18.73 0.60 8.91
CA ALA A 194 17.58 1.03 9.71
C ALA A 194 16.44 0.02 9.59
N LEU A 195 15.95 -0.52 10.71
CA LEU A 195 14.97 -1.60 10.74
C LEU A 195 13.83 -1.30 11.71
N GLY A 196 12.64 -1.83 11.43
CA GLY A 196 11.57 -1.93 12.42
C GLY A 196 11.82 -3.07 13.43
N GLN A 197 11.45 -2.88 14.69
CA GLN A 197 11.55 -3.94 15.71
C GLN A 197 10.66 -5.15 15.40
N PHE A 198 9.55 -4.96 14.68
CA PHE A 198 8.59 -6.01 14.30
C PHE A 198 8.72 -6.41 12.82
N GLU A 199 9.93 -6.36 12.29
CA GLU A 199 10.24 -6.68 10.91
C GLU A 199 9.80 -8.11 10.52
N GLN A 200 9.11 -8.24 9.39
CA GLN A 200 8.58 -9.52 8.91
C GLN A 200 9.42 -10.14 7.80
N ALA A 201 10.13 -9.34 7.00
CA ALA A 201 10.86 -9.81 5.83
C ALA A 201 12.26 -10.35 6.18
N MET A 202 12.76 -10.07 7.38
CA MET A 202 14.06 -10.53 7.87
C MET A 202 14.09 -10.75 9.38
N VAL A 203 15.11 -11.46 9.85
CA VAL A 203 15.37 -11.69 11.28
C VAL A 203 16.19 -10.52 11.81
N VAL A 204 15.62 -9.69 12.69
CA VAL A 204 16.28 -8.48 13.20
C VAL A 204 17.63 -8.78 13.84
N ASP A 205 17.74 -9.88 14.60
CA ASP A 205 18.99 -10.28 15.27
C ASP A 205 20.14 -10.55 14.28
N SER A 206 19.85 -10.93 13.03
CA SER A 206 20.89 -11.12 12.00
C SER A 206 21.59 -9.82 11.59
N ALA A 207 21.06 -8.65 11.97
CA ALA A 207 21.74 -7.38 11.79
C ALA A 207 22.96 -7.22 12.73
N LEU A 208 22.99 -7.94 13.86
CA LEU A 208 24.19 -8.02 14.70
C LEU A 208 25.29 -8.81 13.99
N ASP A 209 24.97 -9.94 13.37
CA ASP A 209 25.93 -10.70 12.56
C ASP A 209 26.55 -9.83 11.44
N PHE A 210 25.73 -8.96 10.83
CA PHE A 210 26.21 -7.95 9.88
C PHE A 210 27.19 -6.97 10.53
N LEU A 211 26.89 -6.42 11.72
CA LEU A 211 27.78 -5.51 12.42
C LEU A 211 29.10 -6.19 12.79
N GLU A 212 29.06 -7.42 13.28
CA GLU A 212 30.28 -8.18 13.60
C GLU A 212 31.15 -8.36 12.35
N LEU A 213 30.53 -8.75 11.24
CA LEU A 213 31.22 -8.93 9.97
C LEU A 213 31.80 -7.62 9.42
N TYR A 214 31.04 -6.53 9.47
CA TYR A 214 31.45 -5.23 8.93
C TYR A 214 32.55 -4.59 9.77
N THR A 215 32.47 -4.69 11.10
CA THR A 215 33.39 -4.01 12.02
C THR A 215 34.59 -4.86 12.44
N GLY A 216 34.48 -6.19 12.33
CA GLY A 216 35.44 -7.14 12.90
C GLY A 216 35.40 -7.24 14.43
N GLN A 217 34.36 -6.70 15.08
CA GLN A 217 34.17 -6.71 16.54
C GLN A 217 33.10 -7.74 16.94
N THR A 218 33.17 -8.26 18.18
CA THR A 218 32.23 -9.28 18.69
C THR A 218 31.27 -8.75 19.77
N ASP A 219 31.47 -7.52 20.26
CA ASP A 219 30.61 -6.87 21.26
C ASP A 219 29.80 -5.76 20.57
N VAL A 220 29.07 -6.16 19.53
CA VAL A 220 28.25 -5.25 18.73
C VAL A 220 26.86 -5.12 19.31
N ALA A 221 26.29 -3.91 19.22
CA ALA A 221 24.97 -3.61 19.74
C ALA A 221 24.21 -2.72 18.77
N PHE A 222 22.88 -2.85 18.83
CA PHE A 222 21.98 -1.90 18.18
C PHE A 222 22.20 -0.48 18.71
N ASP A 223 21.82 0.49 17.88
CA ASP A 223 21.88 1.92 18.15
C ASP A 223 23.26 2.46 18.53
N THR A 224 24.32 1.70 18.28
CA THR A 224 25.71 2.06 18.56
C THR A 224 26.46 2.38 17.27
N LEU A 225 27.20 3.50 17.27
CA LEU A 225 28.05 3.91 16.15
C LEU A 225 29.41 3.20 16.25
N TYR A 226 29.82 2.59 15.14
CA TYR A 226 31.15 2.02 14.95
C TYR A 226 31.86 2.71 13.78
N GLY A 227 33.19 2.69 13.78
CA GLY A 227 34.00 3.34 12.74
C GLY A 227 34.01 4.87 12.83
N ASP A 228 34.49 5.51 11.77
CA ASP A 228 34.61 6.96 11.63
C ASP A 228 34.10 7.41 10.25
N PHE A 229 33.33 8.51 10.22
CA PHE A 229 32.76 9.04 8.98
C PHE A 229 33.83 9.55 8.01
N THR A 230 34.96 10.04 8.53
CA THR A 230 36.07 10.58 7.74
C THR A 230 36.86 9.48 7.03
N ASP A 231 36.95 8.29 7.64
CA ASP A 231 37.54 7.10 7.04
C ASP A 231 36.57 6.39 6.08
N GLY A 232 35.32 6.84 6.00
CA GLY A 232 34.27 6.24 5.16
C GLY A 232 33.76 4.90 5.67
N ASN A 233 34.16 4.47 6.87
CA ASN A 233 33.85 3.16 7.43
C ASN A 233 32.84 3.21 8.60
N ALA A 234 32.17 4.34 8.82
CA ALA A 234 31.14 4.43 9.86
C ALA A 234 30.01 3.43 9.59
N THR A 235 29.52 2.77 10.63
CA THR A 235 28.34 1.90 10.56
C THR A 235 27.50 1.94 11.83
N LYS A 236 26.19 1.73 11.68
CA LYS A 236 25.23 1.63 12.77
C LYS A 236 24.05 0.79 12.30
N VAL A 237 23.45 0.02 13.22
CA VAL A 237 22.10 -0.53 13.03
C VAL A 237 21.15 0.23 13.95
N ALA A 238 20.17 0.93 13.39
CA ALA A 238 19.14 1.66 14.13
C ALA A 238 17.80 0.92 14.14
N LEU A 239 17.12 0.90 15.29
CA LEU A 239 15.83 0.22 15.44
C LEU A 239 14.67 1.19 15.71
N GLY A 240 13.63 1.11 14.88
CA GLY A 240 12.33 1.74 15.12
C GLY A 240 11.51 0.90 16.10
N PRO A 241 11.25 1.37 17.35
CA PRO A 241 10.70 0.53 18.42
C PRO A 241 9.24 0.11 18.22
N PHE A 242 8.51 0.77 17.33
CA PHE A 242 7.09 0.51 17.09
C PHE A 242 6.77 0.27 15.61
N SER A 243 7.78 -0.08 14.82
CA SER A 243 7.63 -0.26 13.38
C SER A 243 7.74 -1.72 12.97
N GLU A 244 6.96 -2.06 11.95
CA GLU A 244 7.13 -3.24 11.09
C GLU A 244 7.52 -2.78 9.68
N HIS A 245 7.76 -3.71 8.75
CA HIS A 245 8.37 -3.45 7.44
C HIS A 245 7.67 -2.36 6.59
N LEU A 246 6.34 -2.36 6.58
CA LEU A 246 5.56 -1.45 5.74
C LEU A 246 5.61 0.00 6.27
N TYR A 247 5.69 0.18 7.58
CA TYR A 247 5.65 1.45 8.30
C TYR A 247 7.03 2.05 8.61
N GLU A 248 8.15 1.36 8.31
CA GLU A 248 9.50 1.92 8.53
C GLU A 248 9.69 3.27 7.84
N ARG A 249 9.12 3.40 6.64
CA ARG A 249 9.10 4.64 5.82
C ARG A 249 8.38 5.81 6.49
N THR A 250 7.67 5.57 7.58
CA THR A 250 6.88 6.58 8.31
C THR A 250 7.24 6.66 9.79
N ASP A 251 8.18 5.84 10.27
CA ASP A 251 8.59 5.81 11.67
C ASP A 251 9.49 7.03 11.98
N PRO A 252 9.13 7.84 13.00
CA PRO A 252 9.84 9.08 13.30
C PRO A 252 11.24 8.85 13.88
N VAL A 253 11.49 7.72 14.55
CA VAL A 253 12.82 7.37 15.07
C VAL A 253 13.74 7.00 13.92
N ILE A 254 13.25 6.18 12.98
CA ILE A 254 13.99 5.85 11.76
C ILE A 254 14.29 7.12 10.95
N HIS A 255 13.33 8.03 10.79
CA HIS A 255 13.56 9.31 10.08
C HIS A 255 14.63 10.15 10.75
N PHE A 256 14.59 10.26 12.09
CA PHE A 256 15.61 10.96 12.85
C PHE A 256 17.00 10.37 12.59
N GLU A 257 17.14 9.04 12.66
CA GLU A 257 18.41 8.36 12.45
C GLU A 257 18.96 8.56 11.04
N ILE A 258 18.10 8.55 10.02
CA ILE A 258 18.48 8.81 8.62
C ILE A 258 19.01 10.24 8.46
N VAL A 259 18.28 11.23 8.99
CA VAL A 259 18.70 12.64 8.90
C VAL A 259 19.99 12.86 9.67
N ASN A 260 20.10 12.30 10.88
CA ASN A 260 21.28 12.37 11.71
C ASN A 260 22.50 11.75 11.00
N TRP A 261 22.33 10.58 10.39
CA TRP A 261 23.39 9.88 9.65
C TRP A 261 23.96 10.73 8.52
N PHE A 262 23.08 11.30 7.69
CA PHE A 262 23.51 12.16 6.60
C PHE A 262 24.11 13.49 7.10
N GLU A 263 23.57 14.11 8.15
CA GLU A 263 24.20 15.31 8.73
C GLU A 263 25.63 15.04 9.21
N LEU A 264 25.85 13.93 9.92
CA LEU A 264 27.17 13.53 10.39
C LEU A 264 28.11 13.20 9.23
N ALA A 265 27.66 12.43 8.24
CA ALA A 265 28.50 12.04 7.12
C ALA A 265 28.90 13.22 6.20
N PHE A 266 28.00 14.17 5.98
CA PHE A 266 28.22 15.26 5.03
C PHE A 266 28.67 16.58 5.67
N TYR A 267 28.34 16.83 6.93
CA TYR A 267 28.70 18.08 7.61
C TYR A 267 29.56 17.87 8.86
N GLY A 268 29.86 16.63 9.25
CA GLY A 268 30.68 16.28 10.42
C GLY A 268 30.00 16.56 11.76
N SER A 269 28.81 17.15 11.76
CA SER A 269 28.04 17.49 12.96
C SER A 269 26.58 17.76 12.58
N VAL A 270 25.68 17.59 13.55
CA VAL A 270 24.29 18.04 13.43
C VAL A 270 24.26 19.57 13.55
N ARG A 271 23.97 20.27 12.45
CA ARG A 271 24.12 21.74 12.37
C ARG A 271 23.03 22.51 13.14
N TRP A 272 21.83 21.96 13.25
CA TRP A 272 20.72 22.46 14.08
C TRP A 272 19.81 21.33 14.53
N GLU A 273 18.89 21.60 15.47
CA GLU A 273 17.94 20.62 15.99
C GLU A 273 17.17 19.90 14.88
N ILE A 274 17.09 18.57 14.96
CA ILE A 274 16.35 17.73 14.02
C ILE A 274 14.91 17.61 14.53
N VAL A 275 14.00 18.32 13.88
CA VAL A 275 12.56 18.23 14.16
C VAL A 275 11.88 17.46 13.05
N ILE A 276 11.47 16.23 13.36
CA ILE A 276 10.76 15.35 12.42
C ILE A 276 9.32 15.82 12.28
N THR A 277 9.02 16.38 11.12
CA THR A 277 7.69 16.92 10.77
C THR A 277 6.80 15.89 10.07
N SER A 278 7.39 14.81 9.54
CA SER A 278 6.69 13.72 8.86
C SER A 278 5.61 13.07 9.71
N ILE A 279 5.73 13.05 11.04
CA ILE A 279 4.69 12.51 11.93
C ILE A 279 3.38 13.30 11.81
N TYR A 280 3.47 14.63 11.73
CA TYR A 280 2.31 15.49 11.54
C TYR A 280 1.76 15.33 10.13
N GLN A 281 2.63 15.31 9.12
CA GLN A 281 2.23 15.05 7.73
C GLN A 281 1.44 13.74 7.61
N ASN A 282 1.93 12.65 8.19
CA ASN A 282 1.28 11.34 8.18
C ASN A 282 -0.05 11.36 8.94
N ALA A 283 -0.10 11.98 10.13
CA ALA A 283 -1.35 12.14 10.87
C ALA A 283 -2.42 12.86 10.04
N PHE A 284 -2.05 13.97 9.39
CA PHE A 284 -2.97 14.74 8.54
C PHE A 284 -3.32 14.02 7.24
N TYR A 285 -2.42 13.20 6.69
CA TYR A 285 -2.73 12.29 5.60
C TYR A 285 -3.83 11.30 6.00
N TYR A 286 -3.69 10.62 7.14
CA TYR A 286 -4.70 9.68 7.63
C TYR A 286 -6.03 10.38 7.96
N ILE A 287 -6.00 11.57 8.54
CA ILE A 287 -7.21 12.39 8.77
C ILE A 287 -7.89 12.74 7.44
N SER A 288 -7.11 13.10 6.42
CA SER A 288 -7.63 13.42 5.08
C SER A 288 -8.31 12.20 4.44
N ILE A 289 -7.63 11.05 4.46
CA ILE A 289 -8.18 9.78 3.95
C ILE A 289 -9.46 9.42 4.71
N PHE A 290 -9.45 9.53 6.03
CA PHE A 290 -10.64 9.27 6.85
C PHE A 290 -11.79 10.23 6.51
N GLY A 291 -11.53 11.53 6.40
CA GLY A 291 -12.52 12.53 5.99
C GLY A 291 -13.10 12.26 4.60
N SER A 292 -12.27 11.86 3.65
CA SER A 292 -12.68 11.48 2.28
C SER A 292 -13.54 10.22 2.27
N VAL A 293 -13.16 9.19 3.03
CA VAL A 293 -13.97 7.97 3.19
C VAL A 293 -15.30 8.32 3.85
N CYS A 294 -15.33 9.09 4.95
CA CYS A 294 -16.56 9.54 5.59
C CYS A 294 -17.47 10.30 4.61
N LEU A 295 -16.87 11.21 3.82
CA LEU A 295 -17.60 11.98 2.82
C LEU A 295 -18.20 11.06 1.76
N CYS A 296 -17.42 10.10 1.26
CA CYS A 296 -17.90 9.08 0.33
C CYS A 296 -19.07 8.28 0.93
N PHE A 297 -18.95 7.81 2.18
CA PHE A 297 -20.02 7.08 2.88
C PHE A 297 -21.34 7.84 2.88
N VAL A 298 -21.31 9.16 3.09
CA VAL A 298 -22.50 10.00 3.10
C VAL A 298 -23.01 10.31 1.69
N ILE A 299 -22.13 10.65 0.74
CA ILE A 299 -22.49 10.92 -0.67
C ILE A 299 -23.18 9.72 -1.30
N ILE A 300 -22.67 8.51 -1.02
CA ILE A 300 -23.22 7.22 -1.46
C ILE A 300 -24.71 7.08 -1.06
N ILE A 301 -25.12 7.60 0.10
CA ILE A 301 -26.53 7.59 0.54
C ILE A 301 -27.39 8.54 -0.32
N TYR A 302 -26.85 9.71 -0.71
CA TYR A 302 -27.55 10.64 -1.59
C TYR A 302 -27.65 10.07 -3.01
N LEU A 303 -26.58 9.45 -3.50
CA LEU A 303 -26.55 8.75 -4.77
C LEU A 303 -27.64 7.66 -4.83
N THR A 304 -27.89 6.96 -3.73
CA THR A 304 -29.00 5.99 -3.65
C THR A 304 -30.36 6.64 -3.86
N LYS A 305 -30.63 7.81 -3.27
CA LYS A 305 -31.91 8.50 -3.50
C LYS A 305 -32.06 8.93 -4.97
N PHE A 306 -30.94 9.29 -5.60
CA PHE A 306 -30.93 9.75 -6.99
C PHE A 306 -31.13 8.61 -7.98
N ILE A 307 -30.43 7.48 -7.80
CA ILE A 307 -30.51 6.33 -8.70
C ILE A 307 -31.84 5.57 -8.55
N TRP A 308 -32.40 5.50 -7.33
CA TRP A 308 -33.66 4.80 -7.05
C TRP A 308 -34.83 5.77 -6.80
N LYS A 309 -34.94 6.89 -7.53
CA LYS A 309 -36.04 7.86 -7.41
C LYS A 309 -37.41 7.14 -7.32
N ASN A 310 -38.01 7.15 -6.12
CA ASN A 310 -39.30 6.53 -5.76
C ASN A 310 -39.36 4.99 -5.66
N GLY A 311 -38.22 4.28 -5.72
CA GLY A 311 -38.17 2.83 -5.52
C GLY A 311 -37.97 2.43 -4.05
N THR A 312 -38.74 1.46 -3.57
CA THR A 312 -38.41 0.76 -2.33
C THR A 312 -37.10 -0.02 -2.54
N ILE A 313 -36.07 0.30 -1.74
CA ILE A 313 -34.95 -0.63 -1.53
C ILE A 313 -35.58 -1.83 -0.82
N TYR A 314 -35.90 -2.88 -1.57
CA TYR A 314 -36.44 -4.10 -0.99
C TYR A 314 -35.45 -4.62 0.05
N SER A 315 -35.85 -4.52 1.31
CA SER A 315 -35.28 -5.32 2.38
C SER A 315 -35.82 -6.73 2.13
N ARG A 316 -34.96 -7.67 1.71
CA ARG A 316 -35.27 -9.09 1.91
C ARG A 316 -35.27 -9.36 3.41
N LYS A 317 -36.34 -8.97 4.09
CA LYS A 317 -36.69 -9.50 5.41
C LYS A 317 -37.42 -10.83 5.26
N ASP A 318 -38.02 -11.07 4.09
CA ASP A 318 -38.99 -12.16 3.89
C ASP A 318 -38.37 -13.53 3.57
N LEU A 319 -37.03 -13.62 3.51
CA LEU A 319 -36.30 -14.86 3.21
C LEU A 319 -35.39 -15.35 4.35
N ILE A 320 -35.44 -14.71 5.52
CA ILE A 320 -34.46 -14.95 6.58
C ILE A 320 -34.95 -16.04 7.52
N LYS A 321 -34.27 -17.19 7.51
CA LYS A 321 -34.33 -18.18 8.60
C LYS A 321 -33.13 -17.94 9.51
N ASN A 322 -33.38 -17.55 10.76
CA ASN A 322 -32.32 -17.50 11.78
C ASN A 322 -31.74 -18.92 11.94
N THR A 323 -30.58 -19.15 11.36
CA THR A 323 -29.95 -20.46 11.29
C THR A 323 -28.46 -20.31 11.60
N SER A 324 -27.86 -21.34 12.18
CA SER A 324 -26.44 -21.30 12.51
C SER A 324 -25.60 -21.15 11.24
N ILE A 325 -24.81 -20.09 11.19
CA ILE A 325 -23.83 -19.83 10.12
C ILE A 325 -22.49 -20.50 10.36
N ILE A 326 -22.26 -21.06 11.56
CA ILE A 326 -20.97 -21.65 11.96
C ILE A 326 -20.48 -22.66 10.92
N PRO A 327 -21.30 -23.61 10.41
CA PRO A 327 -20.81 -24.57 9.42
C PRO A 327 -20.38 -23.90 8.10
N LEU A 328 -21.07 -22.84 7.67
CA LEU A 328 -20.70 -22.09 6.48
C LEU A 328 -19.37 -21.35 6.71
N MET A 329 -19.21 -20.72 7.87
CA MET A 329 -17.95 -20.09 8.26
C MET A 329 -16.80 -21.10 8.32
N LEU A 330 -17.02 -22.31 8.86
CA LEU A 330 -15.99 -23.35 8.87
C LEU A 330 -15.64 -23.85 7.46
N TYR A 331 -16.60 -23.88 6.53
CA TYR A 331 -16.28 -24.22 5.14
C TYR A 331 -15.38 -23.19 4.44
N SER A 332 -15.30 -21.94 4.93
CA SER A 332 -14.35 -20.96 4.39
C SER A 332 -12.89 -21.35 4.61
N ILE A 333 -12.59 -22.23 5.59
CA ILE A 333 -11.27 -22.83 5.74
C ILE A 333 -10.93 -23.70 4.51
N ILE A 334 -11.86 -24.55 4.08
CA ILE A 334 -11.69 -25.41 2.89
C ILE A 334 -11.51 -24.53 1.65
N ILE A 335 -12.33 -23.49 1.51
CA ILE A 335 -12.24 -22.54 0.40
C ILE A 335 -10.87 -21.86 0.38
N GLY A 336 -10.40 -21.34 1.52
CA GLY A 336 -9.11 -20.68 1.64
C GLY A 336 -7.94 -21.62 1.36
N VAL A 337 -8.01 -22.88 1.79
CA VAL A 337 -7.00 -23.91 1.47
C VAL A 337 -6.97 -24.20 -0.03
N ILE A 338 -8.12 -24.32 -0.70
CA ILE A 338 -8.16 -24.50 -2.16
C ILE A 338 -7.59 -23.25 -2.87
N GLY A 339 -7.90 -22.05 -2.38
CA GLY A 339 -7.30 -20.81 -2.87
C GLY A 339 -5.77 -20.82 -2.75
N LEU A 340 -5.24 -21.23 -1.59
CA LEU A 340 -3.80 -21.33 -1.35
C LEU A 340 -3.13 -22.41 -2.23
N LEU A 341 -3.75 -23.57 -2.39
CA LEU A 341 -3.24 -24.62 -3.28
C LEU A 341 -3.21 -24.15 -4.74
N SER A 342 -4.25 -23.43 -5.18
CA SER A 342 -4.30 -22.83 -6.51
C SER A 342 -3.19 -21.80 -6.71
N TYR A 343 -2.95 -20.94 -5.71
CA TYR A 343 -1.81 -20.02 -5.70
C TYR A 343 -0.47 -20.75 -5.88
N LEU A 344 -0.26 -21.87 -5.17
CA LEU A 344 1.00 -22.62 -5.22
C LEU A 344 1.19 -23.43 -6.51
N ILE A 345 0.11 -23.93 -7.11
CA ILE A 345 0.18 -24.92 -8.21
C ILE A 345 -0.11 -24.29 -9.57
N LEU A 346 -0.95 -23.24 -9.62
CA LEU A 346 -1.48 -22.69 -10.87
C LEU A 346 -0.96 -21.27 -11.19
N SER A 347 -0.16 -20.64 -10.32
CA SER A 347 0.42 -19.30 -10.58
C SER A 347 1.21 -19.27 -11.89
N ASP A 348 2.08 -20.25 -12.11
CA ASP A 348 2.87 -20.36 -13.35
C ASP A 348 2.00 -20.46 -14.62
N LEU A 349 0.78 -21.00 -14.54
CA LEU A 349 -0.15 -21.07 -15.67
C LEU A 349 -0.77 -19.71 -16.02
N PHE A 350 -0.67 -18.74 -15.11
CA PHE A 350 -1.30 -17.42 -15.23
C PHE A 350 -0.30 -16.27 -15.35
N VAL A 351 0.99 -16.58 -15.57
CA VAL A 351 2.09 -15.62 -15.76
C VAL A 351 1.75 -14.52 -16.76
N ASP A 352 1.07 -14.86 -17.86
CA ASP A 352 0.72 -13.92 -18.94
C ASP A 352 -0.68 -13.31 -18.80
N VAL A 353 -1.41 -13.60 -17.72
CA VAL A 353 -2.79 -13.14 -17.55
C VAL A 353 -2.85 -11.68 -17.15
N LEU A 354 -1.98 -11.25 -16.24
CA LEU A 354 -1.94 -9.87 -15.76
C LEU A 354 -0.56 -9.25 -16.01
N PRO A 355 -0.49 -7.99 -16.51
CA PRO A 355 0.76 -7.32 -16.86
C PRO A 355 1.43 -6.66 -15.64
N VAL A 356 1.27 -7.25 -14.46
CA VAL A 356 1.80 -6.74 -13.20
C VAL A 356 2.48 -7.84 -12.43
N SER A 357 3.48 -7.47 -11.64
CA SER A 357 4.20 -8.39 -10.78
C SER A 357 3.24 -9.03 -9.76
N ALA A 358 3.42 -10.32 -9.49
CA ALA A 358 2.51 -11.13 -8.67
C ALA A 358 1.04 -11.15 -9.15
N GLY A 359 0.73 -10.63 -10.35
CA GLY A 359 -0.63 -10.63 -10.87
C GLY A 359 -1.15 -12.05 -11.15
N ASP A 360 -0.27 -12.92 -11.64
CA ASP A 360 -0.47 -14.35 -11.82
C ASP A 360 -0.85 -15.05 -10.50
N GLN A 361 -0.12 -14.75 -9.43
CA GLN A 361 -0.36 -15.26 -8.09
C GLN A 361 -1.70 -14.80 -7.50
N LEU A 362 -2.00 -13.51 -7.61
CA LEU A 362 -3.28 -12.94 -7.17
C LEU A 362 -4.45 -13.53 -7.95
N PHE A 363 -4.30 -13.69 -9.26
CA PHE A 363 -5.31 -14.31 -10.11
C PHE A 363 -5.50 -15.78 -9.75
N ALA A 364 -4.42 -16.55 -9.60
CA ALA A 364 -4.44 -17.95 -9.18
C ALA A 364 -5.18 -18.14 -7.85
N PHE A 365 -4.91 -17.28 -6.87
CA PHE A 365 -5.57 -17.33 -5.56
C PHE A 365 -7.08 -17.06 -5.67
N ASN A 366 -7.48 -16.02 -6.40
CA ASN A 366 -8.89 -15.68 -6.59
C ASN A 366 -9.63 -16.75 -7.43
N PHE A 367 -8.96 -17.33 -8.42
CA PHE A 367 -9.48 -18.44 -9.22
C PHE A 367 -9.75 -19.67 -8.34
N GLY A 368 -8.76 -20.07 -7.54
CA GLY A 368 -8.88 -21.17 -6.59
C GLY A 368 -9.96 -20.93 -5.55
N THR A 369 -10.07 -19.70 -5.04
CA THR A 369 -11.12 -19.30 -4.10
C THR A 369 -12.50 -19.44 -4.73
N ALA A 370 -12.69 -18.97 -5.97
CA ALA A 370 -13.94 -19.11 -6.70
C ALA A 370 -14.29 -20.59 -6.98
N LEU A 371 -13.31 -21.41 -7.37
CA LEU A 371 -13.47 -22.84 -7.54
C LEU A 371 -13.84 -23.54 -6.22
N GLY A 372 -13.14 -23.20 -5.14
CA GLY A 372 -13.41 -23.72 -3.80
C GLY A 372 -14.82 -23.38 -3.34
N ILE A 373 -15.28 -22.14 -3.57
CA ILE A 373 -16.66 -21.73 -3.32
C ILE A 373 -17.62 -22.60 -4.14
N PHE A 374 -17.38 -22.78 -5.43
CA PHE A 374 -18.26 -23.57 -6.28
C PHE A 374 -18.38 -25.02 -5.79
N ILE A 375 -17.27 -25.66 -5.43
CA ILE A 375 -17.22 -27.03 -4.90
C ILE A 375 -17.96 -27.12 -3.56
N VAL A 376 -17.58 -26.28 -2.59
CA VAL A 376 -18.18 -26.26 -1.25
C VAL A 376 -19.68 -25.97 -1.31
N TYR A 377 -20.08 -24.99 -2.12
CA TYR A 377 -21.48 -24.63 -2.26
C TYR A 377 -22.29 -25.78 -2.85
N SER A 378 -21.78 -26.41 -3.91
CA SER A 378 -22.46 -27.50 -4.60
C SER A 378 -22.55 -28.77 -3.76
N LEU A 379 -21.46 -29.17 -3.10
CA LEU A 379 -21.38 -30.45 -2.39
C LEU A 379 -21.87 -30.40 -0.94
N LEU A 380 -21.63 -29.28 -0.25
CA LEU A 380 -21.89 -29.18 1.19
C LEU A 380 -23.12 -28.32 1.48
N VAL A 381 -23.23 -27.13 0.87
CA VAL A 381 -24.33 -26.19 1.16
C VAL A 381 -25.64 -26.67 0.55
N LEU A 382 -25.68 -26.91 -0.76
CA LEU A 382 -26.89 -27.34 -1.47
C LEU A 382 -27.41 -28.68 -0.95
N ARG A 383 -26.51 -29.64 -0.68
CA ARG A 383 -26.87 -30.94 -0.12
C ARG A 383 -27.51 -30.80 1.26
N LYS A 384 -26.94 -29.98 2.14
CA LYS A 384 -27.49 -29.72 3.48
C LYS A 384 -28.86 -29.04 3.41
N GLU A 385 -29.07 -28.15 2.45
CA GLU A 385 -30.35 -27.49 2.21
C GLU A 385 -31.36 -28.35 1.44
N ARG A 386 -30.97 -29.57 1.02
CA ARG A 386 -31.78 -30.48 0.18
C ARG A 386 -32.25 -29.83 -1.13
N VAL A 387 -31.42 -28.96 -1.69
CA VAL A 387 -31.67 -28.25 -2.95
C VAL A 387 -30.77 -28.83 -4.04
N GLY A 388 -31.33 -29.21 -5.19
CA GLY A 388 -30.52 -29.68 -6.32
C GLY A 388 -29.72 -28.56 -7.00
N ILE A 389 -28.56 -28.88 -7.57
CA ILE A 389 -27.68 -27.93 -8.28
C ILE A 389 -28.38 -27.18 -9.41
N LYS A 390 -29.40 -27.78 -10.04
CA LYS A 390 -30.27 -27.15 -11.04
C LYS A 390 -30.97 -25.87 -10.56
N ASN A 391 -31.09 -25.66 -9.24
CA ASN A 391 -31.70 -24.47 -8.65
C ASN A 391 -30.66 -23.37 -8.34
N LEU A 392 -29.36 -23.59 -8.59
CA LEU A 392 -28.31 -22.58 -8.41
C LEU A 392 -28.57 -21.31 -9.24
N PRO A 393 -28.96 -21.39 -10.54
CA PRO A 393 -29.31 -20.19 -11.31
C PRO A 393 -30.44 -19.38 -10.69
N MET A 394 -31.43 -20.04 -10.07
CA MET A 394 -32.53 -19.37 -9.38
C MET A 394 -32.03 -18.59 -8.16
N LYS A 395 -31.16 -19.19 -7.35
CA LYS A 395 -30.53 -18.51 -6.20
C LYS A 395 -29.63 -17.34 -6.61
N LEU A 396 -28.93 -17.45 -7.74
CA LEU A 396 -28.16 -16.35 -8.30
C LEU A 396 -29.09 -15.23 -8.80
N LYS A 397 -30.15 -15.59 -9.51
CA LYS A 397 -31.18 -14.66 -9.98
C LYS A 397 -31.80 -13.90 -8.80
N GLU A 398 -32.05 -14.59 -7.70
CA GLU A 398 -32.53 -13.99 -6.47
C GLU A 398 -31.67 -12.82 -5.96
N LEU A 399 -30.34 -12.92 -6.07
CA LEU A 399 -29.41 -11.87 -5.63
C LEU A 399 -29.13 -10.79 -6.68
N THR A 400 -29.60 -10.99 -7.92
CA THR A 400 -29.25 -10.14 -9.07
C THR A 400 -30.44 -9.55 -9.83
N SER A 401 -31.66 -10.04 -9.65
CA SER A 401 -32.80 -9.73 -10.54
C SER A 401 -33.34 -8.31 -10.40
N ASN A 402 -33.21 -7.69 -9.22
CA ASN A 402 -33.87 -6.43 -8.94
C ASN A 402 -32.95 -5.25 -9.28
N ASN A 403 -33.33 -4.46 -10.29
CA ASN A 403 -32.63 -3.23 -10.70
C ASN A 403 -31.13 -3.43 -10.95
N ALA A 404 -30.74 -4.53 -11.62
CA ALA A 404 -29.34 -4.90 -11.87
C ALA A 404 -28.52 -3.78 -12.51
N THR A 405 -29.07 -3.15 -13.56
CA THR A 405 -28.42 -2.03 -14.26
C THR A 405 -28.19 -0.84 -13.34
N SER A 406 -29.20 -0.46 -12.53
CA SER A 406 -29.05 0.63 -11.56
C SER A 406 -28.01 0.30 -10.50
N SER A 407 -27.95 -0.96 -10.04
CA SER A 407 -26.94 -1.43 -9.10
C SER A 407 -25.53 -1.39 -9.68
N LEU A 408 -25.37 -1.82 -10.94
CA LEU A 408 -24.12 -1.74 -11.69
C LEU A 408 -23.62 -0.30 -11.79
N ILE A 409 -24.46 0.61 -12.29
CA ILE A 409 -24.14 2.04 -12.42
C ILE A 409 -23.76 2.63 -11.05
N TYR A 410 -24.50 2.27 -10.00
CA TYR A 410 -24.21 2.71 -8.65
C TYR A 410 -22.83 2.26 -8.15
N GLY A 411 -22.48 0.99 -8.36
CA GLY A 411 -21.18 0.44 -7.97
C GLY A 411 -20.04 1.14 -8.69
N ILE A 412 -20.18 1.39 -10.00
CA ILE A 412 -19.19 2.10 -10.82
C ILE A 412 -18.99 3.53 -10.31
N ILE A 413 -20.07 4.32 -10.18
CA ILE A 413 -19.97 5.72 -9.73
C ILE A 413 -19.35 5.78 -8.32
N THR A 414 -19.75 4.85 -7.44
CA THR A 414 -19.22 4.80 -6.08
C THR A 414 -17.72 4.50 -6.04
N ALA A 415 -17.25 3.57 -6.87
CA ALA A 415 -15.83 3.25 -6.97
C ALA A 415 -15.03 4.45 -7.49
N ILE A 416 -15.53 5.11 -8.55
CA ILE A 416 -14.89 6.29 -9.14
C ILE A 416 -14.80 7.43 -8.13
N LEU A 417 -15.87 7.74 -7.40
CA LEU A 417 -15.87 8.80 -6.38
C LEU A 417 -14.85 8.52 -5.28
N LEU A 418 -14.78 7.29 -4.79
CA LEU A 418 -13.82 6.89 -3.76
C LEU A 418 -12.39 6.99 -4.27
N ILE A 419 -12.11 6.44 -5.45
CA ILE A 419 -10.77 6.44 -6.06
C ILE A 419 -10.30 7.87 -6.31
N ILE A 420 -11.13 8.71 -6.93
CA ILE A 420 -10.80 10.13 -7.15
C ILE A 420 -10.48 10.82 -5.82
N GLY A 421 -11.29 10.58 -4.78
CA GLY A 421 -11.08 11.17 -3.46
C GLY A 421 -9.74 10.77 -2.84
N ILE A 422 -9.39 9.48 -2.88
CA ILE A 422 -8.12 8.97 -2.33
C ILE A 422 -6.94 9.44 -3.18
N THR A 423 -7.00 9.26 -4.50
CA THR A 423 -5.93 9.67 -5.43
C THR A 423 -5.65 11.16 -5.36
N SER A 424 -6.67 12.01 -5.19
CA SER A 424 -6.47 13.47 -5.05
C SER A 424 -5.71 13.82 -3.77
N ILE A 425 -6.02 13.17 -2.65
CA ILE A 425 -5.30 13.38 -1.38
C ILE A 425 -3.85 12.93 -1.52
N SER A 426 -3.63 11.74 -2.07
CA SER A 426 -2.27 11.23 -2.32
C SER A 426 -1.50 12.15 -3.26
N TYR A 427 -2.13 12.70 -4.31
CA TYR A 427 -1.53 13.68 -5.22
C TYR A 427 -1.05 14.93 -4.47
N TRP A 428 -1.89 15.52 -3.61
CA TRP A 428 -1.54 16.72 -2.85
C TRP A 428 -0.51 16.50 -1.74
N SER A 429 -0.33 15.26 -1.26
CA SER A 429 0.57 14.96 -0.14
C SER A 429 1.87 14.27 -0.51
N GLN A 430 1.89 13.54 -1.61
CA GLN A 430 3.00 12.65 -1.99
C GLN A 430 3.40 12.80 -3.46
N SER A 431 2.69 13.65 -4.22
CA SER A 431 2.86 13.86 -5.67
C SER A 431 3.07 12.59 -6.54
N PRO A 432 2.34 11.47 -6.33
CA PRO A 432 2.18 10.49 -7.39
C PRO A 432 1.31 11.14 -8.47
N GLY A 433 1.82 11.30 -9.69
CA GLY A 433 1.01 11.82 -10.80
C GLY A 433 -0.33 11.07 -10.91
N TRP A 434 -1.33 11.71 -11.53
CA TRP A 434 -2.59 11.03 -11.85
C TRP A 434 -2.32 9.75 -12.66
N PRO A 435 -3.10 8.67 -12.47
CA PRO A 435 -2.98 7.48 -13.29
C PRO A 435 -2.96 7.84 -14.78
N THR A 436 -1.95 7.37 -15.48
CA THR A 436 -1.80 7.53 -16.93
C THR A 436 -2.83 6.69 -17.68
N THR A 437 -2.89 6.86 -19.00
CA THR A 437 -3.74 6.03 -19.88
C THR A 437 -3.43 4.54 -19.75
N ARG A 438 -2.17 4.17 -19.47
CA ARG A 438 -1.74 2.78 -19.23
C ARG A 438 -2.43 2.22 -17.99
N GLU A 439 -2.36 2.92 -16.86
CA GLU A 439 -2.98 2.47 -15.61
C GLU A 439 -4.51 2.41 -15.74
N ILE A 440 -5.15 3.43 -16.33
CA ILE A 440 -6.61 3.45 -16.53
C ILE A 440 -7.07 2.28 -17.41
N GLY A 441 -6.41 2.05 -18.54
CA GLY A 441 -6.74 0.94 -19.44
C GLY A 441 -6.59 -0.42 -18.75
N THR A 442 -5.53 -0.58 -17.96
CA THR A 442 -5.29 -1.82 -17.21
C THR A 442 -6.33 -2.04 -16.10
N ILE A 443 -6.71 -0.99 -15.34
CA ILE A 443 -7.78 -1.07 -14.34
C ILE A 443 -9.09 -1.56 -14.96
N ILE A 444 -9.44 -1.06 -16.14
CA ILE A 444 -10.65 -1.50 -16.87
C ILE A 444 -10.53 -2.98 -17.25
N GLY A 445 -9.40 -3.39 -17.85
CA GLY A 445 -9.17 -4.79 -18.24
C GLY A 445 -9.25 -5.76 -17.05
N LEU A 446 -8.55 -5.42 -15.96
CA LEU A 446 -8.57 -6.18 -14.71
C LEU A 446 -9.98 -6.28 -14.11
N THR A 447 -10.77 -5.21 -14.18
CA THR A 447 -12.15 -5.20 -13.69
C THR A 447 -12.98 -6.28 -14.38
N PHE A 448 -12.82 -6.47 -15.70
CA PHE A 448 -13.52 -7.53 -16.44
C PHE A 448 -12.99 -8.92 -16.09
N ILE A 449 -11.67 -9.08 -15.98
CA ILE A 449 -11.02 -10.36 -15.67
C ILE A 449 -11.42 -10.86 -14.28
N PHE A 450 -11.45 -9.98 -13.28
CA PHE A 450 -11.79 -10.35 -11.89
C PHE A 450 -13.30 -10.44 -11.64
N PHE A 451 -14.15 -9.88 -12.49
CA PHE A 451 -15.60 -9.90 -12.30
C PHE A 451 -16.18 -11.29 -12.00
N PRO A 452 -15.97 -12.33 -12.81
CA PRO A 452 -16.54 -13.65 -12.53
C PRO A 452 -16.07 -14.23 -11.20
N LEU A 453 -14.80 -14.03 -10.84
CA LEU A 453 -14.21 -14.57 -9.62
C LEU A 453 -14.79 -13.89 -8.37
N LEU A 454 -14.80 -12.57 -8.37
CA LEU A 454 -15.29 -11.76 -7.26
C LEU A 454 -16.83 -11.77 -7.16
N PHE A 455 -17.52 -12.04 -8.26
CA PHE A 455 -18.97 -12.28 -8.26
C PHE A 455 -19.33 -13.56 -7.51
N ILE A 456 -18.61 -14.66 -7.75
CA ILE A 456 -18.79 -15.93 -7.02
C ILE A 456 -18.48 -15.73 -5.53
N LYS A 457 -17.45 -14.95 -5.21
CA LYS A 457 -17.12 -14.55 -3.84
C LYS A 457 -18.27 -13.80 -3.17
N GLU A 458 -18.76 -12.72 -3.78
CA GLU A 458 -19.87 -11.94 -3.25
C GLU A 458 -21.14 -12.78 -3.08
N PHE A 459 -21.45 -13.66 -4.04
CA PHE A 459 -22.57 -14.59 -3.93
C PHE A 459 -22.50 -15.44 -2.65
N TYR A 460 -21.33 -16.05 -2.38
CA TYR A 460 -21.14 -16.84 -1.17
C TYR A 460 -21.26 -16.00 0.10
N PHE A 461 -20.59 -14.85 0.13
CA PHE A 461 -20.55 -13.96 1.29
C PHE A 461 -21.95 -13.48 1.66
N ARG A 462 -22.71 -13.01 0.67
CA ARG A 462 -24.08 -12.55 0.89
C ARG A 462 -25.02 -13.70 1.22
N THR A 463 -24.76 -14.92 0.73
CA THR A 463 -25.50 -16.11 1.16
C THR A 463 -25.29 -16.40 2.65
N VAL A 464 -24.05 -16.40 3.14
CA VAL A 464 -23.75 -16.61 4.57
C VAL A 464 -24.43 -15.53 5.43
N GLN A 465 -24.23 -14.26 5.06
CA GLN A 465 -24.77 -13.12 5.78
C GLN A 465 -26.32 -13.11 5.81
N SER A 466 -26.98 -13.60 4.75
CA SER A 466 -28.45 -13.64 4.66
C SER A 466 -29.14 -14.58 5.65
N LYS A 467 -28.39 -15.46 6.34
CA LYS A 467 -28.93 -16.41 7.33
C LYS A 467 -29.14 -15.79 8.72
N LEU A 468 -28.69 -14.55 8.93
CA LEU A 468 -28.79 -13.85 10.20
C LEU A 468 -29.91 -12.82 10.18
N ILE A 469 -30.63 -12.73 11.31
CA ILE A 469 -31.60 -11.65 11.56
C ILE A 469 -30.92 -10.60 12.43
N PHE A 470 -31.01 -9.34 12.03
CA PHE A 470 -30.48 -8.23 12.78
C PHE A 470 -31.60 -7.31 13.28
N SER A 471 -31.45 -6.83 14.51
CA SER A 471 -32.42 -5.95 15.16
C SER A 471 -32.45 -4.53 14.56
N ASN A 472 -31.34 -4.07 13.97
CA ASN A 472 -31.27 -2.80 13.28
C ASN A 472 -30.15 -2.79 12.22
N ARG A 473 -30.17 -1.80 11.33
CA ARG A 473 -29.21 -1.66 10.22
C ARG A 473 -27.77 -1.45 10.66
N PHE A 474 -27.54 -0.83 11.82
CA PHE A 474 -26.19 -0.60 12.34
C PHE A 474 -25.54 -1.93 12.74
N LYS A 475 -26.25 -2.75 13.54
CA LYS A 475 -25.79 -4.10 13.91
C LYS A 475 -25.62 -4.99 12.69
N GLU A 476 -26.56 -4.93 11.75
CA GLU A 476 -26.45 -5.65 10.47
C GLU A 476 -25.16 -5.32 9.74
N TYR A 477 -24.87 -4.04 9.52
CA TYR A 477 -23.68 -3.60 8.81
C TYR A 477 -22.39 -4.13 9.47
N PHE A 478 -22.20 -3.87 10.76
CA PHE A 478 -20.96 -4.27 11.44
C PHE A 478 -20.81 -5.78 11.56
N SER A 479 -21.91 -6.52 11.74
CA SER A 479 -21.87 -7.98 11.71
C SER A 479 -21.52 -8.52 10.32
N MET A 480 -22.05 -7.91 9.24
CA MET A 480 -21.68 -8.29 7.88
C MET A 480 -20.20 -8.02 7.60
N VAL A 481 -19.67 -6.87 8.02
CA VAL A 481 -18.25 -6.52 7.90
C VAL A 481 -17.39 -7.54 8.65
N PHE A 482 -17.69 -7.83 9.92
CA PHE A 482 -16.94 -8.79 10.73
C PHE A 482 -16.95 -10.19 10.12
N ILE A 483 -18.12 -10.68 9.66
CA ILE A 483 -18.23 -11.97 8.99
C ILE A 483 -17.42 -11.96 7.69
N GLY A 484 -17.50 -10.89 6.90
CA GLY A 484 -16.74 -10.76 5.65
C GLY A 484 -15.23 -10.84 5.89
N ILE A 485 -14.72 -10.10 6.88
CA ILE A 485 -13.31 -10.15 7.28
C ILE A 485 -12.94 -11.58 7.67
N PHE A 486 -13.69 -12.20 8.58
CA PHE A 486 -13.43 -13.57 9.00
C PHE A 486 -13.37 -14.56 7.82
N LEU A 487 -14.34 -14.49 6.89
CA LEU A 487 -14.41 -15.41 5.75
C LEU A 487 -13.20 -15.29 4.82
N GLU A 488 -12.58 -14.10 4.70
CA GLU A 488 -11.37 -13.90 3.90
C GLU A 488 -10.10 -14.24 4.67
N THR A 489 -10.09 -14.04 5.99
CA THR A 489 -8.85 -14.06 6.79
C THR A 489 -8.64 -15.33 7.61
N VAL A 490 -9.60 -16.25 7.64
CA VAL A 490 -9.55 -17.45 8.51
C VAL A 490 -8.34 -18.36 8.23
N VAL A 491 -7.84 -18.38 6.98
CA VAL A 491 -6.64 -19.15 6.59
C VAL A 491 -5.40 -18.25 6.57
N THR A 492 -5.53 -17.05 6.02
CA THR A 492 -4.37 -16.18 5.73
C THR A 492 -3.75 -15.59 6.99
N VAL A 493 -4.54 -15.19 8.00
CA VAL A 493 -3.99 -14.62 9.24
C VAL A 493 -3.20 -15.65 10.05
N PRO A 494 -3.70 -16.87 10.32
CA PRO A 494 -2.90 -17.90 10.97
C PRO A 494 -1.61 -18.22 10.20
N LEU A 495 -1.68 -18.28 8.86
CA LEU A 495 -0.50 -18.53 8.04
C LEU A 495 0.54 -17.39 8.16
N ALA A 496 0.09 -16.14 8.16
CA ALA A 496 0.95 -14.97 8.35
C ALA A 496 1.69 -15.05 9.70
N LEU A 497 0.97 -15.39 10.77
CA LEU A 497 1.54 -15.53 12.12
C LEU A 497 2.54 -16.70 12.22
N LEU A 498 2.26 -17.82 11.54
CA LEU A 498 3.15 -18.98 11.52
C LEU A 498 4.45 -18.74 10.74
N THR A 499 4.45 -17.78 9.83
CA THR A 499 5.59 -17.46 8.95
C THR A 499 6.31 -16.17 9.34
N TRP A 500 5.85 -15.49 10.39
CA TRP A 500 6.38 -14.21 10.85
C TRP A 500 7.84 -14.33 11.32
N GLY A 501 8.70 -13.43 10.84
CA GLY A 501 10.10 -13.37 11.26
C GLY A 501 10.90 -14.64 10.97
N SER A 502 10.53 -15.38 9.92
CA SER A 502 11.23 -16.61 9.55
C SER A 502 12.65 -16.31 9.05
N ALA A 503 13.60 -17.21 9.35
CA ALA A 503 14.92 -17.17 8.71
C ALA A 503 14.83 -17.55 7.21
N ASN A 504 13.74 -18.17 6.78
CA ASN A 504 13.49 -18.46 5.37
C ASN A 504 12.88 -17.24 4.68
N SER A 505 13.62 -16.65 3.74
CA SER A 505 13.23 -15.44 3.01
C SER A 505 11.87 -15.55 2.31
N MET A 506 11.53 -16.73 1.78
CA MET A 506 10.23 -16.96 1.12
C MET A 506 9.08 -16.93 2.13
N LEU A 507 9.23 -17.59 3.28
CA LEU A 507 8.20 -17.60 4.33
C LEU A 507 7.99 -16.20 4.92
N SER A 508 9.08 -15.47 5.15
CA SER A 508 9.04 -14.09 5.64
C SER A 508 8.33 -13.15 4.67
N PHE A 509 8.60 -13.29 3.36
CA PHE A 509 7.88 -12.54 2.33
C PHE A 509 6.38 -12.89 2.27
N ILE A 510 6.01 -14.16 2.49
CA ILE A 510 4.61 -14.58 2.62
C ILE A 510 3.95 -13.88 3.81
N SER A 511 4.60 -13.83 4.97
CA SER A 511 4.07 -13.15 6.16
C SER A 511 3.80 -11.66 5.90
N LEU A 512 4.77 -10.97 5.26
CA LEU A 512 4.63 -9.58 4.84
C LEU A 512 3.43 -9.38 3.90
N SER A 513 3.34 -10.21 2.85
CA SER A 513 2.28 -10.14 1.85
C SER A 513 0.88 -10.37 2.45
N LEU A 514 0.77 -11.31 3.38
CA LEU A 514 -0.48 -11.61 4.08
C LEU A 514 -0.87 -10.51 5.08
N THR A 515 0.10 -9.84 5.70
CA THR A 515 -0.14 -8.68 6.56
C THR A 515 -0.76 -7.52 5.77
N ALA A 516 -0.19 -7.20 4.60
CA ALA A 516 -0.77 -6.21 3.69
C ALA A 516 -2.20 -6.62 3.26
N THR A 517 -2.38 -7.90 2.90
CA THR A 517 -3.68 -8.45 2.50
C THR A 517 -4.74 -8.33 3.60
N PHE A 518 -4.37 -8.52 4.87
CA PHE A 518 -5.29 -8.35 6.00
C PHE A 518 -5.78 -6.90 6.13
N ILE A 519 -4.87 -5.92 6.07
CA ILE A 519 -5.22 -4.50 6.13
C ILE A 519 -6.17 -4.13 4.99
N MET A 520 -5.84 -4.57 3.76
CA MET A 520 -6.67 -4.33 2.59
C MET A 520 -8.04 -5.00 2.69
N THR A 521 -8.11 -6.21 3.26
CA THR A 521 -9.36 -6.93 3.51
C THR A 521 -10.27 -6.16 4.46
N VAL A 522 -9.74 -5.61 5.56
CA VAL A 522 -10.55 -4.82 6.50
C VAL A 522 -11.16 -3.60 5.81
N ILE A 523 -10.35 -2.83 5.08
CA ILE A 523 -10.79 -1.64 4.34
C ILE A 523 -11.83 -2.02 3.28
N GLN A 524 -11.53 -3.06 2.50
CA GLN A 524 -12.41 -3.58 1.46
C GLN A 524 -13.78 -3.99 2.01
N GLN A 525 -13.82 -4.75 3.12
CA GLN A 525 -15.07 -5.26 3.70
C GLN A 525 -15.95 -4.15 4.27
N ILE A 526 -15.34 -3.13 4.87
CA ILE A 526 -16.01 -1.89 5.30
C ILE A 526 -16.73 -1.24 4.10
N LEU A 527 -16.00 -1.04 3.00
CA LEU A 527 -16.51 -0.33 1.83
C LEU A 527 -17.55 -1.15 1.03
N VAL A 528 -17.22 -2.38 0.64
CA VAL A 528 -18.07 -3.21 -0.23
C VAL A 528 -19.41 -3.56 0.44
N THR A 529 -19.41 -3.77 1.76
CA THR A 529 -20.63 -4.03 2.52
C THR A 529 -21.52 -2.79 2.56
N TRP A 530 -20.93 -1.60 2.71
CA TRP A 530 -21.67 -0.34 2.65
C TRP A 530 -22.34 -0.13 1.28
N VAL A 531 -21.59 -0.38 0.21
CA VAL A 531 -22.09 -0.33 -1.17
C VAL A 531 -23.22 -1.33 -1.37
N TYR A 532 -23.05 -2.59 -0.98
CA TYR A 532 -24.10 -3.61 -1.10
C TYR A 532 -25.41 -3.20 -0.41
N MET A 533 -25.33 -2.66 0.81
CA MET A 533 -26.53 -2.23 1.56
C MET A 533 -27.32 -1.11 0.86
N HIS A 534 -26.64 -0.31 0.03
CA HIS A 534 -27.20 0.88 -0.60
C HIS A 534 -27.34 0.75 -2.13
N SER A 535 -26.83 -0.32 -2.74
CA SER A 535 -26.94 -0.65 -4.17
C SER A 535 -28.23 -1.40 -4.53
N GLY A 536 -29.26 -1.29 -3.68
CA GLY A 536 -30.49 -2.08 -3.80
C GLY A 536 -30.36 -3.52 -3.26
N ARG A 537 -29.29 -3.84 -2.51
CA ARG A 537 -28.96 -5.22 -2.08
C ARG A 537 -28.83 -6.19 -3.23
N ASN A 538 -28.33 -5.70 -4.35
CA ASN A 538 -28.03 -6.47 -5.53
C ASN A 538 -26.51 -6.64 -5.61
N ILE A 539 -26.06 -7.89 -5.72
CA ILE A 539 -24.64 -8.21 -5.67
C ILE A 539 -23.88 -7.69 -6.89
N VAL A 540 -24.54 -7.40 -8.01
CA VAL A 540 -23.88 -6.84 -9.20
C VAL A 540 -23.19 -5.51 -8.88
N GLY A 541 -23.85 -4.64 -8.11
CA GLY A 541 -23.28 -3.35 -7.71
C GLY A 541 -22.12 -3.46 -6.75
N SER A 542 -22.18 -4.36 -5.77
CA SER A 542 -21.07 -4.57 -4.84
C SER A 542 -19.90 -5.29 -5.50
N THR A 543 -20.17 -6.25 -6.40
CA THR A 543 -19.15 -6.91 -7.21
C THR A 543 -18.43 -5.92 -8.11
N VAL A 544 -19.12 -5.11 -8.92
CA VAL A 544 -18.42 -4.18 -9.83
C VAL A 544 -17.60 -3.14 -9.05
N PHE A 545 -18.14 -2.64 -7.93
CA PHE A 545 -17.40 -1.76 -7.03
C PHE A 545 -16.12 -2.42 -6.53
N LEU A 546 -16.24 -3.67 -6.06
CA LEU A 546 -15.13 -4.45 -5.55
C LEU A 546 -14.08 -4.72 -6.63
N CYS A 547 -14.50 -5.08 -7.86
CA CYS A 547 -13.59 -5.30 -8.98
C CYS A 547 -12.79 -4.06 -9.35
N ILE A 548 -13.45 -2.90 -9.42
CA ILE A 548 -12.78 -1.62 -9.73
C ILE A 548 -11.80 -1.26 -8.61
N LEU A 549 -12.24 -1.34 -7.35
CA LEU A 549 -11.40 -1.05 -6.19
C LEU A 549 -10.18 -1.98 -6.15
N TYR A 550 -10.38 -3.28 -6.33
CA TYR A 550 -9.33 -4.30 -6.32
C TYR A 550 -8.33 -4.08 -7.46
N SER A 551 -8.83 -3.78 -8.66
CA SER A 551 -7.99 -3.48 -9.84
C SER A 551 -7.17 -2.21 -9.64
N TRP A 552 -7.77 -1.16 -9.06
CA TRP A 552 -7.06 0.08 -8.75
C TRP A 552 -5.98 -0.14 -7.69
N ILE A 553 -6.25 -0.91 -6.63
CA ILE A 553 -5.24 -1.29 -5.63
C ILE A 553 -4.08 -2.02 -6.31
N ILE A 554 -4.37 -3.05 -7.12
CA ILE A 554 -3.32 -3.82 -7.80
C ILE A 554 -2.40 -2.89 -8.61
N ILE A 555 -2.97 -1.98 -9.39
CA ILE A 555 -2.21 -1.11 -10.29
C ILE A 555 -1.42 -0.02 -9.56
N ASN A 556 -1.85 0.39 -8.36
CA ASN A 556 -1.13 1.40 -7.58
C ASN A 556 -0.01 0.80 -6.73
N PHE A 557 -0.10 -0.47 -6.36
CA PHE A 557 0.87 -1.12 -5.48
C PHE A 557 1.82 -2.05 -6.21
N PHE A 558 1.37 -2.80 -7.22
CA PHE A 558 2.22 -3.76 -7.91
C PHE A 558 2.79 -3.16 -9.19
N PRO A 559 4.12 -3.25 -9.41
CA PRO A 559 4.73 -2.78 -10.63
C PRO A 559 4.29 -3.57 -11.86
N PHE A 560 4.34 -2.92 -13.01
CA PHE A 560 4.21 -3.60 -14.30
C PHE A 560 5.40 -4.55 -14.52
N ALA A 561 5.13 -5.78 -14.98
CA ALA A 561 6.13 -6.84 -15.11
C ALA A 561 5.83 -7.86 -16.21
#